data_AF-A0A7X5VKK4-F1
#
_entry.id   AF-A0A7X5VKK4-F1
#
_cell.length_a   1.000
_cell.length_b   1.000
_cell.length_c   1.000
_cell.angle_alpha   90.00
_cell.angle_beta   90.00
_cell.angle_gamma   90.00
#
_symmetry.space_group_name_H-M   'P 1'
#
loop_
_entity.id
_entity.type
_entity.pdbx_description
1 polymer ?
#
loop_
_entity_poly.entity_id
_entity_poly.type
_entity_poly.pdbx_seq_one_letter_code
_entity_poly.pdbx_strand_id
1 'polypeptide(L)' 'MDHCRFRTSLGGVLFCQDKVYLEGLCKFHYRALQAGEINENGVINEQISDQIRRREINLHGIDRGDDIYLEDRS' A
#
# COMPACT_ATOMS: atom_id res chain seq x y z
N MET A 1 -7.78 -5.63 16.64
CA MET A 1 -7.64 -4.49 15.73
C MET A 1 -6.49 -4.85 14.82
N ASP A 2 -6.71 -5.71 13.82
CA ASP A 2 -5.59 -6.48 13.25
C ASP A 2 -5.54 -6.33 11.72
N HIS A 3 -5.66 -5.09 11.26
CA HIS A 3 -5.34 -4.72 9.88
C HIS A 3 -3.85 -4.39 9.76
N CYS A 4 -3.31 -4.52 8.56
CA CYS A 4 -1.93 -4.20 8.24
C CYS A 4 -1.56 -2.78 8.71
N ARG A 5 -0.36 -2.63 9.29
CA ARG A 5 0.15 -1.34 9.77
C ARG A 5 0.68 -0.43 8.67
N PHE A 6 0.75 -0.91 7.42
CA PHE A 6 1.17 -0.10 6.29
C PHE A 6 0.20 1.05 6.09
N ARG A 7 0.73 2.28 6.07
CA ARG A 7 -0.03 3.51 5.87
C ARG A 7 0.11 3.96 4.43
N THR A 8 -1.02 4.13 3.78
CA THR A 8 -1.07 4.59 2.39
C THR A 8 -0.77 6.08 2.31
N SER A 9 -0.22 6.54 1.19
CA SER A 9 -0.12 7.98 0.91
C SER A 9 -1.45 8.57 0.42
N LEU A 10 -2.45 7.75 0.09
CA LEU A 10 -3.78 8.21 -0.31
C LEU A 10 -4.51 8.83 0.90
N GLY A 11 -4.70 10.15 0.88
CA GLY A 11 -5.31 10.90 1.97
C GLY A 11 -4.46 10.95 3.25
N GLY A 12 -3.27 10.34 3.23
CA GLY A 12 -2.29 10.37 4.31
C GLY A 12 -2.74 9.76 5.64
N VAL A 13 -3.93 9.19 5.79
CA VAL A 13 -4.47 8.68 7.07
C VAL A 13 -4.99 7.25 7.01
N LEU A 14 -5.06 6.66 5.82
CA LEU A 14 -5.61 5.32 5.63
C LEU A 14 -4.53 4.24 5.81
N PHE A 15 -4.90 3.19 6.52
CA PHE A 15 -4.13 1.96 6.65
C PHE A 15 -4.62 0.91 5.65
N CYS A 16 -3.73 0.01 5.25
CA CYS A 16 -4.12 -1.19 4.52
C CYS A 16 -5.08 -2.04 5.39
N GLN A 17 -6.24 -2.41 4.85
CA GLN A 17 -7.31 -3.11 5.57
C GLN A 17 -7.13 -4.63 5.59
N ASP A 18 -6.15 -5.17 4.86
CA ASP A 18 -5.85 -6.59 4.86
C ASP A 18 -5.41 -7.10 6.23
N LYS A 19 -5.73 -8.36 6.53
CA LYS A 19 -5.39 -9.01 7.80
C LYS A 19 -3.88 -9.07 8.03
N VAL A 20 -3.46 -8.78 9.27
CA VAL A 20 -2.06 -8.93 9.71
C VAL A 20 -1.58 -10.37 9.53
N TYR A 21 -0.32 -10.49 9.11
CA TYR A 21 0.42 -11.73 8.97
C TYR A 21 1.67 -11.76 9.86
N LEU A 22 2.71 -11.00 9.53
CA LEU A 22 3.98 -10.94 10.26
C LEU A 22 4.45 -9.49 10.38
N GLU A 23 5.08 -9.16 11.51
CA GLU A 23 5.61 -7.80 11.80
C GLU A 23 4.57 -6.68 11.69
N GLY A 24 3.30 -7.02 11.97
CA GLY A 24 2.18 -6.09 11.81
C GLY A 24 1.81 -5.80 10.35
N LEU A 25 2.41 -6.48 9.37
CA LEU A 25 2.12 -6.35 7.94
C LEU A 25 1.25 -7.50 7.43
N CYS A 26 0.43 -7.25 6.41
CA CYS A 26 -0.21 -8.33 5.66
C CYS A 26 0.82 -9.10 4.81
N LYS A 27 0.42 -10.23 4.20
CA LYS A 27 1.32 -11.05 3.36
C LYS A 27 1.93 -10.27 2.20
N PHE A 28 1.17 -9.36 1.59
CA PHE A 28 1.65 -8.55 0.47
C PHE A 28 2.73 -7.57 0.92
N HIS A 29 2.45 -6.74 1.94
CA HIS A 29 3.43 -5.75 2.41
C HIS A 29 4.64 -6.40 3.09
N TYR A 30 4.48 -7.56 3.72
CA TYR A 30 5.63 -8.32 4.23
C TYR A 30 6.56 -8.78 3.09
N ARG A 31 6.01 -9.19 1.93
CA ARG A 31 6.84 -9.52 0.76
C ARG A 31 7.53 -8.29 0.17
N ALA A 32 6.84 -7.15 0.14
CA ALA A 32 7.44 -5.89 -0.28
C ALA A 32 8.61 -5.48 0.64
N LEU A 33 8.49 -5.71 1.95
CA LEU A 33 9.58 -5.51 2.91
C LEU A 33 10.76 -6.44 2.61
N GLN A 34 10.51 -7.74 2.42
CA GLN A 34 11.56 -8.72 2.09
C GLN A 34 12.25 -8.43 0.75
N ALA A 35 11.55 -7.81 -0.20
CA ALA A 35 12.09 -7.39 -1.49
C ALA A 35 12.84 -6.05 -1.45
N GLY A 36 12.89 -5.36 -0.30
CA GLY A 36 13.49 -4.02 -0.19
C GLY A 36 12.69 -2.91 -0.88
N GLU A 37 11.42 -3.17 -1.19
CA GLU A 37 10.51 -2.22 -1.83
C GLU A 37 9.91 -1.23 -0.82
N ILE A 38 9.85 -1.63 0.46
CA ILE A 38 9.53 -0.76 1.60
C ILE A 38 10.56 -1.01 2.71
N ASN A 39 10.80 -0.02 3.58
CA ASN A 39 11.60 -0.21 4.80
C ASN A 39 10.73 -0.62 6.02
N GLU A 40 11.33 -0.84 7.19
CA GLU A 40 10.59 -1.26 8.40
C GLU A 40 9.57 -0.22 8.91
N ASN A 41 9.67 1.02 8.44
CA ASN A 41 8.72 2.10 8.74
C ASN A 41 7.56 2.16 7.74
N GLY A 42 7.53 1.28 6.73
CA GLY A 42 6.51 1.26 5.68
C GLY A 42 6.72 2.35 4.62
N VAL A 43 7.91 2.95 4.53
CA VAL A 43 8.23 3.93 3.50
C VAL A 43 8.65 3.20 2.23
N ILE A 44 7.98 3.50 1.11
CA ILE A 44 8.31 2.95 -0.20
C ILE A 44 9.67 3.45 -0.67
N ASN A 45 10.51 2.53 -1.12
CA ASN A 45 11.84 2.83 -1.65
C ASN A 45 11.72 3.76 -2.88
N GLU A 46 12.41 4.91 -2.83
CA GLU A 46 12.41 5.91 -3.90
C GLU A 46 13.09 5.42 -5.18
N GLN A 47 13.93 4.38 -5.09
CA GLN A 47 14.63 3.80 -6.23
C GLN A 47 13.73 2.92 -7.13
N ILE A 48 12.52 2.58 -6.70
CA ILE A 48 11.55 1.87 -7.56
C ILE A 48 11.11 2.82 -8.67
N SER A 49 11.59 2.59 -9.90
CA SER A 49 11.24 3.39 -11.07
C SER A 49 9.85 3.06 -11.63
N ASP A 50 9.38 1.83 -11.42
CA ASP A 50 8.07 1.35 -11.87
C ASP A 50 6.94 2.00 -11.05
N GLN A 51 6.27 2.97 -11.66
CA GLN A 51 5.16 3.69 -11.05
C GLN A 51 3.92 2.82 -10.80
N ILE A 52 3.73 1.77 -11.61
CA ILE A 52 2.62 0.82 -11.40
C ILE A 52 2.89 0.02 -10.14
N ARG A 53 4.12 -0.50 -9.96
CA ARG A 53 4.50 -1.22 -8.75
C ARG A 53 4.40 -0.36 -7.48
N ARG A 54 4.87 0.89 -7.54
CA ARG A 54 4.71 1.86 -6.44
C ARG A 54 3.23 2.04 -6.07
N ARG A 55 2.37 2.17 -7.09
CA ARG A 55 0.93 2.35 -6.91
C ARG A 55 0.27 1.11 -6.30
N GLU A 56 0.65 -0.08 -6.74
CA GLU A 56 0.18 -1.35 -6.13
C GLU A 56 0.54 -1.42 -4.66
N ILE A 57 1.81 -1.14 -4.31
CA ILE A 57 2.26 -1.16 -2.91
C ILE A 57 1.48 -0.15 -2.08
N ASN A 58 1.32 1.05 -2.60
CA ASN A 58 0.70 2.15 -1.88
C ASN A 58 -0.80 1.95 -1.62
N LEU A 59 -1.51 1.26 -2.52
CA LEU A 59 -2.97 1.17 -2.49
C LEU A 59 -3.50 -0.23 -2.15
N HIS A 60 -2.62 -1.19 -1.91
CA HIS A 60 -3.00 -2.53 -1.53
C HIS A 60 -3.85 -2.55 -0.25
N GLY A 61 -4.95 -3.31 -0.27
CA GLY A 61 -5.89 -3.44 0.84
C GLY A 61 -6.67 -2.16 1.14
N ILE A 62 -6.70 -1.17 0.24
CA ILE A 62 -7.70 -0.11 0.28
C ILE A 62 -8.88 -0.55 -0.55
N ASP A 63 -10.02 -0.74 0.10
CA ASP A 63 -11.28 -0.88 -0.60
C ASP A 63 -11.63 0.48 -1.20
N ARG A 64 -11.41 0.60 -2.50
CA ARG A 64 -11.91 1.73 -3.27
C ARG A 64 -13.38 1.44 -3.46
N GLY A 65 -14.19 1.76 -2.43
CA GLY A 65 -15.64 1.66 -2.52
C GLY A 65 -16.08 2.13 -3.91
N ASP A 66 -16.84 1.28 -4.58
CA ASP A 66 -17.19 1.31 -6.00
C ASP A 66 -17.07 2.71 -6.65
N ASP A 67 -16.27 2.78 -7.73
CA ASP A 67 -16.35 3.81 -8.77
C ASP A 67 -16.37 5.29 -8.32
N ILE A 68 -15.18 5.88 -8.17
CA ILE A 68 -14.99 7.23 -8.67
C ILE A 68 -14.15 7.12 -9.96
N TYR A 69 -14.86 6.82 -11.05
CA TYR A 69 -14.43 7.19 -12.40
C TYR A 69 -14.21 8.72 -12.41
N LEU A 70 -12.97 9.16 -12.25
CA LEU A 70 -12.56 10.43 -12.84
C LEU A 70 -12.13 10.10 -14.27
N GLU A 71 -13.10 10.04 -15.17
CA GLU A 71 -12.81 10.29 -16.59
C GLU A 71 -12.28 11.72 -16.67
N ASP A 72 -10.96 11.88 -16.78
CA ASP A 72 -10.40 13.09 -17.38
C ASP A 72 -10.72 13.05 -18.89
N ARG A 73 -11.95 13.43 -19.22
CA ARG A 73 -12.32 13.93 -20.54
C ARG A 73 -12.58 15.43 -20.40
N SER A 74 -11.61 16.23 -20.79
CA SER A 74 -11.78 17.60 -21.29
C SER A 74 -10.57 17.97 -22.14
#